data_AF-A0A5N6B166-F1
#
_entry.id   AF-A0A5N6B166-F1
#
_cell.length_a   1.000
_cell.length_b   1.000
_cell.length_c   1.000
_cell.angle_alpha   90.00
_cell.angle_beta   90.00
_cell.angle_gamma   90.00
#
_symmetry.space_group_name_H-M   'P 1'
#
loop_
_entity.id
_entity.type
_entity.pdbx_description
1 polymer ?
#
loop_
_entity_poly.entity_id
_entity_poly.type
_entity_poly.pdbx_seq_one_letter_code
_entity_poly.pdbx_strand_id
1 'polypeptide(L)'
;MSATLRSPCRGSRRLRDRSPSIMSRVYGTGLVRRLDVLRRRLECGHAHRHLHEPLIPRPLTGYRGDPAGTGVSTVTPGSASASTHRRKPMATDVISLIKEDHRDVESLFERLRKMPENRPALLAELAAKFIAHSEGEEDEVYPVLAKRQPEEKEEVHHGTEEHHEAEEMISQLLETAPESPEFDTLLHELIEAVTHHVEEEENDILPVLEKAVPFEERVQLGKAFSKRKAEVLAAPIKPRSRTKDELLHQARELGVEGASGMSKGELAAAVKQKKQARG
;
A
#
# COMPACT_ATOMS: atom_id res chain seq x y z
N MET A 1 -17.44 72.07 -10.93
CA MET A 1 -18.37 72.22 -12.06
C MET A 1 -18.66 70.83 -12.62
N SER A 2 -19.94 70.45 -12.64
CA SER A 2 -20.62 69.37 -13.39
C SER A 2 -20.03 67.93 -13.31
N ALA A 3 -20.69 66.93 -12.71
CA ALA A 3 -21.94 66.25 -13.15
C ALA A 3 -21.83 65.81 -14.64
N THR A 4 -22.09 64.59 -15.10
CA THR A 4 -23.30 63.75 -14.99
C THR A 4 -23.10 62.59 -16.01
N LEU A 5 -23.37 61.29 -15.79
CA LEU A 5 -24.55 60.45 -16.18
C LEU A 5 -24.02 59.02 -16.48
N ARG A 6 -24.42 57.94 -15.81
CA ARG A 6 -25.60 57.03 -16.03
C ARG A 6 -25.88 56.60 -17.49
N SER A 7 -25.54 55.33 -17.79
CA SER A 7 -26.38 54.21 -18.35
C SER A 7 -27.17 54.41 -19.67
N PRO A 8 -27.90 53.42 -20.26
CA PRO A 8 -27.80 51.94 -20.34
C PRO A 8 -28.03 51.33 -21.78
N CYS A 9 -27.86 50.01 -21.87
CA CYS A 9 -28.61 48.99 -22.66
C CYS A 9 -29.13 49.23 -24.11
N ARG A 10 -28.74 48.33 -25.03
CA ARG A 10 -29.54 47.59 -26.06
C ARG A 10 -28.54 46.86 -26.97
N GLY A 11 -28.74 45.66 -27.50
CA GLY A 11 -29.85 44.72 -27.55
C GLY A 11 -29.52 43.62 -28.57
N SER A 12 -30.10 42.44 -28.35
CA SER A 12 -30.49 41.41 -29.34
C SER A 12 -29.50 40.92 -30.43
N ARG A 13 -29.23 39.61 -30.43
CA ARG A 13 -29.86 38.64 -31.36
C ARG A 13 -29.42 37.20 -31.08
N ARG A 14 -30.40 36.30 -31.11
CA ARG A 14 -30.26 34.85 -31.18
C ARG A 14 -29.88 34.42 -32.60
N LEU A 15 -28.91 33.52 -32.75
CA LEU A 15 -28.82 32.48 -33.81
C LEU A 15 -27.98 31.34 -33.18
N ARG A 16 -28.60 30.25 -32.76
CA ARG A 16 -28.87 29.00 -33.51
C ARG A 16 -27.71 28.01 -33.47
N ASP A 17 -28.08 26.78 -33.11
CA ASP A 17 -27.33 25.56 -32.86
C ASP A 17 -26.14 25.28 -33.79
N ARG A 18 -25.07 24.74 -33.19
CA ARG A 18 -24.26 23.63 -33.71
C ARG A 18 -23.43 23.00 -32.58
N SER A 19 -23.82 21.77 -32.24
CA SER A 19 -23.04 20.64 -31.67
C SER A 19 -22.02 20.91 -30.53
N PRO A 20 -22.18 20.27 -29.35
CA PRO A 20 -21.12 20.28 -28.33
C PRO A 20 -19.95 19.39 -28.77
N SER A 21 -18.79 20.01 -28.90
CA SER A 21 -17.50 19.34 -28.93
C SER A 21 -17.28 18.57 -27.62
N ILE A 22 -16.84 17.33 -27.78
CA ILE A 22 -16.31 16.43 -26.76
C ILE A 22 -15.30 17.17 -25.88
N MET A 23 -15.67 17.46 -24.63
CA MET A 23 -14.80 17.92 -23.54
C MET A 23 -15.61 17.75 -22.23
N SER A 24 -15.84 16.51 -21.84
CA SER A 24 -16.33 16.17 -20.50
C SER A 24 -15.89 14.75 -20.14
N ARG A 25 -14.69 14.66 -19.54
CA ARG A 25 -14.28 13.63 -18.57
C ARG A 25 -12.82 13.89 -18.19
N VAL A 26 -12.62 14.94 -17.42
CA VAL A 26 -11.33 15.25 -16.80
C VAL A 26 -11.65 15.72 -15.37
N TYR A 27 -11.25 14.90 -14.41
CA TYR A 27 -11.27 15.04 -12.94
C TYR A 27 -12.65 15.07 -12.23
N GLY A 28 -13.07 13.88 -11.79
CA GLY A 28 -14.08 13.70 -10.74
C GLY A 28 -13.48 13.95 -9.36
N THR A 29 -13.77 15.14 -8.84
CA THR A 29 -13.80 15.57 -7.44
C THR A 29 -13.82 14.46 -6.37
N GLY A 30 -12.74 14.36 -5.59
CA GLY A 30 -12.69 13.59 -4.33
C GLY A 30 -11.69 14.12 -3.29
N LEU A 31 -10.80 15.04 -3.69
CA LEU A 31 -9.92 15.75 -2.78
C LEU A 31 -10.73 16.82 -2.03
N VAL A 32 -10.51 16.95 -0.72
CA VAL A 32 -11.18 17.86 0.23
C VAL A 32 -12.46 17.30 0.86
N ARG A 33 -12.32 16.23 1.66
CA ARG A 33 -13.00 16.01 2.95
C ARG A 33 -12.58 14.68 3.59
N ARG A 34 -11.45 14.65 4.31
CA ARG A 34 -11.21 13.70 5.44
C ARG A 34 -9.86 13.82 6.17
N LEU A 35 -9.23 15.00 6.21
CA LEU A 35 -8.12 15.31 7.14
C LEU A 35 -8.59 15.58 8.58
N ASP A 36 -9.59 14.84 9.09
CA ASP A 36 -10.20 15.13 10.41
C ASP A 36 -10.49 13.90 11.31
N VAL A 37 -10.07 12.68 10.93
CA VAL A 37 -10.41 11.47 11.71
C VAL A 37 -9.24 10.88 12.54
N LEU A 38 -7.99 11.36 12.38
CA LEU A 38 -6.84 10.87 13.15
C LEU A 38 -6.22 11.88 14.13
N ARG A 39 -6.96 12.94 14.53
CA ARG A 39 -6.48 13.94 15.51
C ARG A 39 -7.36 14.11 16.75
N ARG A 40 -8.18 13.12 17.13
CA ARG A 40 -9.00 13.19 18.36
C ARG A 40 -9.06 11.86 19.14
N ARG A 41 -7.91 11.37 19.61
CA ARG A 41 -7.92 10.36 20.70
C ARG A 41 -6.72 10.37 21.63
N LEU A 42 -6.01 11.49 21.78
CA LEU A 42 -4.85 11.59 22.67
C LEU A 42 -4.85 12.86 23.53
N GLU A 43 -6.01 13.35 23.98
CA GLU A 43 -6.05 14.38 25.03
C GLU A 43 -7.28 14.21 25.93
N CYS A 44 -7.12 13.45 27.03
CA CYS A 44 -7.71 13.70 28.36
C CYS A 44 -7.55 12.44 29.25
N GLY A 45 -6.87 12.60 30.39
CA GLY A 45 -6.85 11.57 31.45
C GLY A 45 -5.58 11.56 32.29
N HIS A 46 -5.40 12.62 33.08
CA HIS A 46 -4.33 12.77 34.08
C HIS A 46 -4.40 11.71 35.20
N ALA A 47 -3.21 11.22 35.58
CA ALA A 47 -2.72 10.86 36.93
C ALA A 47 -3.52 9.88 37.83
N HIS A 48 -2.85 8.78 38.24
CA HIS A 48 -2.51 8.58 39.66
C HIS A 48 -1.41 7.52 39.86
N ARG A 49 -0.46 7.90 40.71
CA ARG A 49 0.74 7.21 41.19
C ARG A 49 0.37 6.04 42.12
N HIS A 50 0.95 4.85 41.95
CA HIS A 50 1.25 3.92 43.05
C HIS A 50 2.43 2.99 42.70
N LEU A 51 3.50 3.15 43.47
CA LEU A 51 4.62 2.21 43.57
C LEU A 51 4.10 0.96 44.31
N HIS A 52 4.26 -0.23 43.73
CA HIS A 52 4.22 -1.47 44.49
C HIS A 52 5.25 -2.48 43.92
N GLU A 53 5.98 -3.01 44.88
CA GLU A 53 7.17 -3.87 44.85
C GLU A 53 6.91 -5.27 44.23
N PRO A 54 7.94 -5.97 43.69
CA PRO A 54 7.75 -7.25 43.02
C PRO A 54 7.58 -8.42 43.99
N LEU A 55 6.57 -9.27 43.72
CA LEU A 55 6.32 -10.51 44.45
C LEU A 55 7.25 -11.64 43.99
N ILE A 56 8.01 -12.18 44.94
CA ILE A 56 8.82 -13.41 44.83
C ILE A 56 7.90 -14.64 45.04
N PRO A 57 8.00 -15.73 44.25
CA PRO A 57 7.29 -16.96 44.55
C PRO A 57 8.10 -17.90 45.46
N ARG A 58 7.43 -18.52 46.45
CA ARG A 58 7.96 -19.65 47.23
C ARG A 58 7.05 -20.88 47.10
N PRO A 59 7.57 -22.10 47.35
CA PRO A 59 7.14 -23.31 46.68
C PRO A 59 6.11 -24.15 47.45
N LEU A 60 5.60 -25.14 46.72
CA LEU A 60 4.57 -26.13 47.05
C LEU A 60 4.99 -27.12 48.16
N THR A 61 4.13 -27.26 49.15
CA THR A 61 3.98 -28.42 50.06
C THR A 61 2.48 -28.44 50.42
N GLY A 62 1.65 -29.44 50.15
CA GLY A 62 1.81 -30.87 50.38
C GLY A 62 0.97 -31.23 51.61
N TYR A 63 -0.28 -31.69 51.43
CA TYR A 63 -0.98 -32.47 52.46
C TYR A 63 -2.03 -33.41 51.85
N ARG A 64 -2.15 -34.57 52.50
CA ARG A 64 -2.72 -35.84 52.06
C ARG A 64 -3.83 -36.23 53.06
N GLY A 65 -4.94 -36.82 52.59
CA GLY A 65 -5.78 -37.76 53.36
C GLY A 65 -7.25 -37.37 53.66
N ASP A 66 -8.18 -37.88 52.83
CA ASP A 66 -9.35 -38.77 53.09
C ASP A 66 -10.29 -38.60 54.33
N PRO A 67 -11.50 -39.23 54.37
CA PRO A 67 -12.57 -39.33 53.36
C PRO A 67 -14.00 -39.16 53.98
N ALA A 68 -15.02 -39.44 53.16
CA ALA A 68 -16.43 -39.80 53.50
C ALA A 68 -17.46 -38.66 53.60
N GLY A 69 -18.43 -38.70 52.68
CA GLY A 69 -19.63 -37.85 52.67
C GLY A 69 -20.57 -38.26 51.54
N THR A 70 -21.40 -39.25 51.82
CA THR A 70 -22.56 -39.70 51.03
C THR A 70 -23.50 -38.56 50.63
N GLY A 71 -23.87 -38.51 49.34
CA GLY A 71 -24.89 -37.60 48.82
C GLY A 71 -25.26 -37.94 47.38
N VAL A 72 -26.12 -38.94 47.20
CA VAL A 72 -26.78 -39.23 45.92
C VAL A 72 -27.82 -38.13 45.66
N SER A 73 -27.67 -37.44 44.54
CA SER A 73 -28.77 -36.73 43.87
C SER A 73 -28.56 -36.81 42.37
N THR A 74 -29.38 -37.65 41.76
CA THR A 74 -29.54 -37.81 40.33
C THR A 74 -30.10 -36.52 39.73
N VAL A 75 -29.26 -35.80 38.99
CA VAL A 75 -29.71 -34.80 38.02
C VAL A 75 -29.17 -35.24 36.66
N THR A 76 -30.09 -35.62 35.78
CA THR A 76 -29.85 -35.92 34.38
C THR A 76 -29.28 -34.70 33.67
N PRO A 77 -28.09 -34.74 33.04
CA PRO A 77 -27.72 -33.74 32.07
C PRO A 77 -28.41 -34.12 30.75
N GLY A 78 -29.43 -33.34 30.38
CA GLY A 78 -29.91 -33.32 29.01
C GLY A 78 -28.76 -32.96 28.08
N SER A 79 -28.53 -33.81 27.09
CA SER A 79 -27.56 -33.62 26.02
C SER A 79 -27.92 -32.38 25.20
N ALA A 80 -27.52 -31.20 25.67
CA ALA A 80 -27.37 -30.03 24.84
C ALA A 80 -26.08 -30.23 24.03
N SER A 81 -26.23 -30.74 22.81
CA SER A 81 -25.18 -30.70 21.79
C SER A 81 -24.93 -29.22 21.47
N ALA A 82 -24.11 -28.57 22.29
CA ALA A 82 -23.46 -27.33 21.92
C ALA A 82 -22.56 -27.67 20.73
N SER A 83 -23.10 -27.46 19.52
CA SER A 83 -22.30 -27.35 18.31
C SER A 83 -21.34 -26.18 18.55
N THR A 84 -20.18 -26.48 19.14
CA THR A 84 -19.01 -25.65 18.99
C THR A 84 -18.69 -25.68 17.50
N HIS A 85 -19.28 -24.74 16.76
CA HIS A 85 -18.72 -24.29 15.50
C HIS A 85 -17.35 -23.74 15.86
N ARG A 86 -16.38 -24.64 15.93
CA ARG A 86 -14.96 -24.32 15.96
C ARG A 86 -14.78 -23.54 14.68
N ARG A 87 -14.84 -22.20 14.74
CA ARG A 87 -14.58 -21.34 13.60
C ARG A 87 -13.24 -21.82 13.09
N LYS A 88 -13.23 -22.47 11.92
CA LYS A 88 -11.98 -22.77 11.22
C LYS A 88 -11.23 -21.43 11.22
N PRO A 89 -9.92 -21.40 11.54
CA PRO A 89 -9.15 -20.20 11.27
C PRO A 89 -9.44 -19.87 9.80
N MET A 90 -10.09 -18.73 9.58
CA MET A 90 -10.41 -18.27 8.23
C MET A 90 -9.06 -18.15 7.54
N ALA A 91 -8.83 -18.99 6.52
CA ALA A 91 -7.58 -18.97 5.80
C ALA A 91 -7.36 -17.55 5.26
N THR A 92 -6.19 -16.98 5.52
CA THR A 92 -5.83 -15.65 5.00
C THR A 92 -5.71 -15.74 3.48
N ASP A 93 -6.37 -14.82 2.78
CA ASP A 93 -6.35 -14.75 1.33
C ASP A 93 -5.28 -13.78 0.83
N VAL A 94 -4.98 -13.79 -0.47
CA VAL A 94 -3.92 -12.94 -1.04
C VAL A 94 -4.12 -11.45 -0.76
N ILE A 95 -5.36 -10.94 -0.82
CA ILE A 95 -5.65 -9.51 -0.62
C ILE A 95 -5.28 -9.10 0.81
N SER A 96 -5.59 -9.93 1.80
CA SER A 96 -5.22 -9.68 3.18
C SER A 96 -3.70 -9.66 3.37
N LEU A 97 -2.96 -10.55 2.68
CA LEU A 97 -1.50 -10.63 2.75
C LEU A 97 -0.81 -9.43 2.11
N ILE A 98 -1.28 -9.00 0.94
CA ILE A 98 -0.81 -7.79 0.25
C ILE A 98 -0.98 -6.56 1.13
N LYS A 99 -2.17 -6.37 1.69
CA LYS A 99 -2.44 -5.26 2.63
C LYS A 99 -1.58 -5.33 3.88
N GLU A 100 -1.27 -6.52 4.39
CA GLU A 100 -0.35 -6.70 5.53
C GLU A 100 1.06 -6.22 5.16
N ASP A 101 1.57 -6.57 3.97
CA ASP A 101 2.85 -6.07 3.48
C ASP A 101 2.86 -4.54 3.34
N HIS A 102 1.78 -3.93 2.84
CA HIS A 102 1.68 -2.47 2.74
C HIS A 102 1.86 -1.80 4.11
N ARG A 103 1.20 -2.34 5.15
CA ARG A 103 1.33 -1.79 6.51
C ARG A 103 2.74 -1.98 7.06
N ASP A 104 3.40 -3.09 6.72
CA ASP A 104 4.79 -3.34 7.07
C ASP A 104 5.75 -2.34 6.40
N VAL A 105 5.55 -2.06 5.11
CA VAL A 105 6.33 -1.08 4.33
C VAL A 105 6.13 0.34 4.87
N GLU A 106 4.89 0.75 5.14
CA GLU A 106 4.59 2.05 5.78
C GLU A 106 5.28 2.19 7.14
N SER A 107 5.29 1.13 7.95
CA SER A 107 5.98 1.12 9.23
C SER A 107 7.49 1.28 9.07
N LEU A 108 8.08 0.66 8.04
CA LEU A 108 9.50 0.82 7.72
C LEU A 108 9.85 2.24 7.30
N PHE A 109 9.00 2.90 6.50
CA PHE A 109 9.18 4.30 6.14
C PHE A 109 9.17 5.22 7.37
N GLU A 110 8.24 5.00 8.29
CA GLU A 110 8.19 5.78 9.53
C GLU A 110 9.44 5.56 10.40
N ARG A 111 9.99 4.35 10.44
CA ARG A 111 11.24 4.04 11.14
C ARG A 111 12.45 4.69 10.45
N LEU A 112 12.54 4.62 9.12
CA LEU A 112 13.62 5.23 8.32
C LEU A 112 13.71 6.75 8.53
N ARG A 113 12.55 7.42 8.69
CA ARG A 113 12.48 8.85 8.99
C ARG A 113 12.94 9.19 10.41
N LYS A 114 12.64 8.33 11.40
CA LYS A 114 12.83 8.64 12.83
C LYS A 114 14.15 8.12 13.42
N MET A 115 14.79 7.15 12.75
CA MET A 115 15.94 6.41 13.28
C MET A 115 17.12 6.48 12.29
N PRO A 116 17.75 7.66 12.10
CA PRO A 116 18.85 7.85 11.16
C PRO A 116 20.00 6.86 11.38
N GLU A 117 20.31 6.55 12.63
CA GLU A 117 21.36 5.61 13.03
C GLU A 117 21.11 4.16 12.58
N ASN A 118 19.85 3.83 12.27
CA ASN A 118 19.43 2.49 11.83
C ASN A 118 19.11 2.43 10.33
N ARG A 119 19.26 3.54 9.59
CA ARG A 119 18.93 3.63 8.16
C ARG A 119 19.50 2.49 7.31
N PRO A 120 20.78 2.07 7.44
CA PRO A 120 21.31 0.97 6.63
C PRO A 120 20.56 -0.36 6.83
N ALA A 121 20.26 -0.71 8.08
CA ALA A 121 19.56 -1.96 8.39
C ALA A 121 18.08 -1.89 7.98
N LEU A 122 17.42 -0.76 8.23
CA LEU A 122 16.03 -0.53 7.86
C LEU A 122 15.84 -0.50 6.34
N LEU A 123 16.77 0.09 5.61
CA LEU A 123 16.73 0.15 4.16
C LEU A 123 16.96 -1.23 3.54
N ALA A 124 17.86 -2.04 4.11
CA ALA A 124 18.03 -3.42 3.70
C ALA A 124 16.75 -4.27 3.96
N GLU A 125 16.09 -4.06 5.12
CA GLU A 125 14.81 -4.70 5.43
C GLU A 125 13.72 -4.27 4.44
N LEU A 126 13.60 -2.96 4.17
CA LEU A 126 12.67 -2.41 3.19
C LEU A 126 12.91 -2.98 1.79
N ALA A 127 14.15 -2.97 1.32
CA ALA A 127 14.50 -3.51 0.01
C ALA A 127 14.08 -4.98 -0.12
N ALA A 128 14.40 -5.80 0.89
CA ALA A 128 14.05 -7.22 0.88
C ALA A 128 12.53 -7.44 0.86
N LYS A 129 11.78 -6.73 1.71
CA LYS A 129 10.32 -6.87 1.78
C LYS A 129 9.61 -6.35 0.53
N PHE A 130 9.99 -5.16 0.06
CA PHE A 130 9.37 -4.53 -1.10
C PHE A 130 9.60 -5.35 -2.37
N ILE A 131 10.84 -5.78 -2.63
CA ILE A 131 11.16 -6.59 -3.82
C ILE A 131 10.47 -7.95 -3.78
N ALA A 132 10.38 -8.59 -2.60
CA ALA A 132 9.65 -9.83 -2.48
C ALA A 132 8.16 -9.63 -2.77
N HIS A 133 7.58 -8.55 -2.27
CA HIS A 133 6.18 -8.17 -2.48
C HIS A 133 5.87 -7.90 -3.96
N SER A 134 6.61 -6.99 -4.60
CA SER A 134 6.43 -6.64 -6.02
C SER A 134 6.55 -7.86 -6.93
N GLU A 135 7.61 -8.67 -6.76
CA GLU A 135 7.78 -9.89 -7.56
C GLU A 135 6.68 -10.93 -7.29
N GLY A 136 6.17 -10.99 -6.05
CA GLY A 136 5.05 -11.86 -5.70
C GLY A 136 3.77 -11.48 -6.46
N GLU A 137 3.48 -10.19 -6.56
CA GLU A 137 2.32 -9.68 -7.30
C GLU A 137 2.45 -9.85 -8.79
N GLU A 138 3.60 -9.46 -9.35
CA GLU A 138 3.90 -9.57 -10.78
C GLU A 138 3.86 -11.00 -11.30
N ASP A 139 4.39 -11.95 -10.54
CA ASP A 139 4.50 -13.34 -10.98
C ASP A 139 3.21 -14.14 -10.72
N GLU A 140 2.50 -13.87 -9.62
CA GLU A 140 1.37 -14.70 -9.19
C GLU A 140 0.01 -14.00 -9.32
N VAL A 141 -0.09 -12.71 -8.97
CA VAL A 141 -1.38 -12.02 -8.76
C VAL A 141 -1.86 -11.30 -10.01
N TYR A 142 -1.05 -10.41 -10.57
CA TYR A 142 -1.40 -9.62 -11.75
C TYR A 142 -1.72 -10.46 -12.98
N PRO A 143 -1.03 -11.59 -13.27
CA PRO A 143 -1.40 -12.45 -14.40
C PRO A 143 -2.79 -13.08 -14.25
N VAL A 144 -3.21 -13.39 -13.01
CA VAL A 144 -4.55 -13.93 -12.73
C VAL A 144 -5.61 -12.88 -12.99
N LEU A 145 -5.37 -11.64 -12.53
CA LEU A 145 -6.30 -10.53 -12.75
C LEU A 145 -6.39 -10.19 -14.25
N ALA A 146 -5.28 -9.99 -14.94
CA ALA A 146 -5.22 -9.66 -16.37
C ALA A 146 -5.89 -10.73 -17.26
N LYS A 147 -5.85 -12.00 -16.84
CA LYS A 147 -6.52 -13.10 -17.54
C LYS A 147 -8.03 -13.09 -17.35
N ARG A 148 -8.50 -12.75 -16.14
CA ARG A 148 -9.93 -12.78 -15.80
C ARG A 148 -10.64 -11.49 -16.20
N GLN A 149 -9.94 -10.36 -16.11
CA GLN A 149 -10.42 -9.01 -16.39
C GLN A 149 -9.47 -8.33 -17.38
N PRO A 150 -9.57 -8.63 -18.69
CA PRO A 150 -8.67 -8.07 -19.70
C PRO A 150 -8.67 -6.55 -19.80
N GLU A 151 -9.74 -5.90 -19.33
CA GLU A 151 -9.87 -4.44 -19.23
C GLU A 151 -8.92 -3.82 -18.20
N GLU A 152 -8.47 -4.58 -17.20
CA GLU A 152 -7.55 -4.12 -16.15
C GLU A 152 -6.08 -4.27 -16.55
N LYS A 153 -5.79 -4.70 -17.79
CA LYS A 153 -4.41 -4.95 -18.26
C LYS A 153 -3.52 -3.73 -18.18
N GLU A 154 -4.06 -2.56 -18.47
CA GLU A 154 -3.29 -1.31 -18.41
C GLU A 154 -3.00 -0.93 -16.96
N GLU A 155 -3.96 -1.10 -16.04
CA GLU A 155 -3.77 -0.79 -14.61
C GLU A 155 -2.74 -1.72 -13.96
N VAL A 156 -2.78 -3.04 -14.22
CA VAL A 156 -1.75 -3.95 -13.69
C VAL A 156 -0.38 -3.73 -14.33
N HIS A 157 -0.33 -3.29 -15.59
CA HIS A 157 0.92 -2.91 -16.24
C HIS A 157 1.49 -1.64 -15.59
N HIS A 158 0.65 -0.65 -15.31
CA HIS A 158 1.04 0.55 -14.62
C HIS A 158 1.59 0.23 -13.21
N GLY A 159 0.90 -0.61 -12.42
CA GLY A 159 1.40 -1.06 -11.12
C GLY A 159 2.79 -1.72 -11.21
N THR A 160 3.04 -2.51 -12.26
CA THR A 160 4.38 -3.09 -12.52
C THR A 160 5.43 -2.00 -12.83
N GLU A 161 5.08 -0.98 -13.61
CA GLU A 161 5.97 0.15 -13.90
C GLU A 161 6.31 0.97 -12.64
N GLU A 162 5.38 1.08 -11.70
CA GLU A 162 5.56 1.75 -10.40
C GLU A 162 6.45 0.94 -9.47
N HIS A 163 6.29 -0.38 -9.40
CA HIS A 163 7.22 -1.28 -8.70
C HIS A 163 8.65 -1.07 -9.16
N HIS A 164 8.87 -1.09 -10.47
CA HIS A 164 10.19 -0.88 -11.04
C HIS A 164 10.76 0.51 -10.71
N GLU A 165 9.91 1.55 -10.58
CA GLU A 165 10.35 2.88 -10.12
C GLU A 165 10.87 2.83 -8.69
N ALA A 166 10.08 2.23 -7.80
CA ALA A 166 10.40 2.13 -6.39
C ALA A 166 11.68 1.30 -6.18
N GLU A 167 11.89 0.22 -6.93
CA GLU A 167 13.12 -0.57 -6.91
C GLU A 167 14.36 0.22 -7.39
N GLU A 168 14.20 1.08 -8.39
CA GLU A 168 15.26 2.00 -8.83
C GLU A 168 15.61 3.04 -7.77
N MET A 169 14.61 3.58 -7.06
CA MET A 169 14.83 4.52 -5.95
C MET A 169 15.47 3.83 -4.74
N ILE A 170 15.05 2.61 -4.42
CA ILE A 170 15.68 1.78 -3.38
C ILE A 170 17.15 1.51 -3.72
N SER A 171 17.46 1.21 -4.99
CA SER A 171 18.85 1.05 -5.45
C SER A 171 19.68 2.30 -5.23
N GLN A 172 19.15 3.47 -5.63
CA GLN A 172 19.83 4.75 -5.43
C GLN A 172 20.06 5.03 -3.94
N LEU A 173 19.08 4.75 -3.09
CA LEU A 173 19.21 4.91 -1.63
C LEU A 173 20.29 3.99 -1.04
N LEU A 174 20.41 2.74 -1.52
CA LEU A 174 21.43 1.80 -1.07
C LEU A 174 22.86 2.25 -1.40
N GLU A 175 23.01 3.04 -2.46
CA GLU A 175 24.30 3.62 -2.88
C GLU A 175 24.56 5.02 -2.30
N THR A 176 23.55 5.63 -1.67
CA THR A 176 23.63 6.99 -1.13
C THR A 176 24.03 6.98 0.34
N ALA A 177 24.87 7.95 0.76
CA ALA A 177 25.26 8.07 2.15
C ALA A 177 24.04 8.35 3.05
N PRO A 178 23.77 7.54 4.09
CA PRO A 178 22.51 7.57 4.84
C PRO A 178 22.27 8.85 5.64
N GLU A 179 23.31 9.65 5.90
CA GLU A 179 23.22 10.94 6.62
C GLU A 179 23.20 12.15 5.66
N SER A 180 23.17 11.92 4.35
CA SER A 180 23.23 13.00 3.37
C SER A 180 21.85 13.62 3.10
N PRO A 181 21.78 14.92 2.74
CA PRO A 181 20.53 15.55 2.29
C PRO A 181 19.93 14.91 1.03
N GLU A 182 20.78 14.31 0.19
CA GLU A 182 20.36 13.55 -0.99
C GLU A 182 19.57 12.30 -0.59
N PHE A 183 20.00 11.60 0.47
CA PHE A 183 19.26 10.47 1.03
C PHE A 183 17.87 10.88 1.51
N ASP A 184 17.75 12.00 2.22
CA ASP A 184 16.46 12.48 2.71
C ASP A 184 15.50 12.83 1.56
N THR A 185 16.04 13.39 0.46
CA THR A 185 15.27 13.71 -0.75
C THR A 185 14.80 12.44 -1.44
N LEU A 186 15.71 11.49 -1.70
CA LEU A 186 15.37 10.20 -2.33
C LEU A 186 14.39 9.39 -1.47
N LEU A 187 14.54 9.42 -0.14
CA LEU A 187 13.63 8.74 0.77
C LEU A 187 12.24 9.37 0.71
N HIS A 188 12.15 10.69 0.60
CA HIS A 188 10.86 11.37 0.43
C HIS A 188 10.18 10.96 -0.88
N GLU A 189 10.91 11.01 -2.00
CA GLU A 189 10.40 10.61 -3.32
C GLU A 189 9.93 9.15 -3.33
N LEU A 190 10.70 8.23 -2.73
CA LEU A 190 10.31 6.82 -2.60
C LEU A 190 9.01 6.67 -1.80
N ILE A 191 8.88 7.40 -0.69
CA ILE A 191 7.68 7.29 0.16
C ILE A 191 6.45 7.81 -0.60
N GLU A 192 6.57 8.92 -1.32
CA GLU A 192 5.47 9.44 -2.13
C GLU A 192 5.04 8.44 -3.22
N ALA A 193 6.01 7.91 -3.97
CA ALA A 193 5.73 6.95 -5.03
C ALA A 193 5.07 5.66 -4.51
N VAL A 194 5.63 5.05 -3.45
CA VAL A 194 5.07 3.82 -2.90
C VAL A 194 3.73 4.06 -2.21
N THR A 195 3.53 5.21 -1.56
CA THR A 195 2.22 5.55 -0.97
C THR A 195 1.16 5.69 -2.05
N HIS A 196 1.50 6.35 -3.16
CA HIS A 196 0.59 6.50 -4.29
C HIS A 196 0.22 5.14 -4.88
N HIS A 197 1.22 4.30 -5.17
CA HIS A 197 1.02 2.94 -5.65
C HIS A 197 0.09 2.11 -4.74
N VAL A 198 0.36 2.10 -3.43
CA VAL A 198 -0.47 1.39 -2.43
C VAL A 198 -1.92 1.91 -2.42
N GLU A 199 -2.11 3.22 -2.57
CA GLU A 199 -3.45 3.82 -2.64
C GLU A 199 -4.20 3.38 -3.90
N GLU A 200 -3.57 3.39 -5.08
CA GLU A 200 -4.17 2.92 -6.32
C GLU A 200 -4.49 1.42 -6.23
N GLU A 201 -3.54 0.62 -5.76
CA GLU A 201 -3.73 -0.83 -5.68
C GLU A 201 -4.89 -1.20 -4.73
N GLU A 202 -4.93 -0.61 -3.53
CA GLU A 202 -5.97 -0.93 -2.55
C GLU A 202 -7.37 -0.43 -2.92
N ASN A 203 -7.47 0.62 -3.75
CA ASN A 203 -8.75 1.22 -4.13
C ASN A 203 -9.28 0.75 -5.49
N ASP A 204 -8.40 0.40 -6.41
CA ASP A 204 -8.77 0.13 -7.80
C ASP A 204 -8.47 -1.32 -8.20
N ILE A 205 -7.27 -1.83 -7.91
CA ILE A 205 -6.85 -3.18 -8.36
C ILE A 205 -7.41 -4.29 -7.45
N LEU A 206 -7.15 -4.24 -6.14
CA LEU A 206 -7.55 -5.29 -5.20
C LEU A 206 -9.07 -5.48 -5.12
N PRO A 207 -9.92 -4.44 -5.16
CA PRO A 207 -11.37 -4.61 -5.20
C PRO A 207 -11.88 -5.30 -6.48
N VAL A 208 -11.18 -5.14 -7.61
CA VAL A 208 -11.52 -5.86 -8.84
C VAL A 208 -11.08 -7.32 -8.73
N LEU A 209 -9.89 -7.59 -8.18
CA LEU A 209 -9.43 -8.94 -7.88
C LEU A 209 -10.42 -9.68 -6.96
N GLU A 210 -10.92 -9.03 -5.91
CA GLU A 210 -11.91 -9.58 -4.99
C GLU A 210 -13.21 -9.99 -5.70
N LYS A 211 -13.68 -9.18 -6.65
CA LYS A 211 -14.89 -9.47 -7.43
C LYS A 211 -14.67 -10.58 -8.45
N ALA A 212 -13.49 -10.63 -9.07
CA ALA A 212 -13.18 -11.55 -10.16
C ALA A 212 -12.73 -12.94 -9.69
N VAL A 213 -12.20 -13.06 -8.47
CA VAL A 213 -11.59 -14.28 -7.93
C VAL A 213 -12.32 -14.75 -6.66
N PRO A 214 -12.94 -15.94 -6.68
CA PRO A 214 -13.59 -16.52 -5.51
C PRO A 214 -12.63 -16.65 -4.32
N PHE A 215 -13.17 -16.57 -3.10
CA PHE A 215 -12.37 -16.58 -1.87
C PHE A 215 -11.44 -17.80 -1.76
N GLU A 216 -11.92 -19.00 -2.08
CA GLU A 216 -11.11 -20.22 -2.03
C GLU A 216 -9.93 -20.19 -3.01
N GLU A 217 -10.11 -19.56 -4.18
CA GLU A 217 -9.03 -19.34 -5.15
C GLU A 217 -8.06 -18.26 -4.64
N ARG A 218 -8.55 -17.15 -4.05
CA ARG A 218 -7.70 -16.13 -3.41
C ARG A 218 -6.85 -16.71 -2.27
N VAL A 219 -7.35 -17.71 -1.56
CA VAL A 219 -6.56 -18.44 -0.54
C VAL A 219 -5.44 -19.27 -1.17
N GLN A 220 -5.66 -19.91 -2.33
CA GLN A 220 -4.56 -20.61 -3.02
C GLN A 220 -3.56 -19.62 -3.61
N LEU A 221 -4.06 -18.52 -4.18
CA LEU A 221 -3.23 -17.44 -4.70
C LEU A 221 -2.36 -16.84 -3.59
N GLY A 222 -2.90 -16.67 -2.37
CA GLY A 222 -2.14 -16.20 -1.22
C GLY A 222 -0.99 -17.13 -0.82
N LYS A 223 -1.15 -18.45 -1.00
CA LYS A 223 -0.05 -19.40 -0.80
C LYS A 223 1.01 -19.30 -1.89
N ALA A 224 0.60 -19.11 -3.14
CA ALA A 224 1.52 -18.93 -4.25
C ALA A 224 2.33 -17.64 -4.08
N PHE A 225 1.67 -16.52 -3.79
CA PHE A 225 2.27 -15.24 -3.42
C PHE A 225 3.29 -15.38 -2.28
N SER A 226 2.88 -16.00 -1.16
CA SER A 226 3.77 -16.22 -0.01
C SER A 226 4.97 -17.11 -0.34
N LYS A 227 4.77 -18.14 -1.18
CA LYS A 227 5.84 -19.03 -1.64
C LYS A 227 6.83 -18.26 -2.50
N ARG A 228 6.34 -17.45 -3.45
CA ARG A 228 7.18 -16.66 -4.34
C ARG A 228 8.02 -15.66 -3.54
N LYS A 229 7.39 -14.92 -2.62
CA LYS A 229 8.10 -14.05 -1.66
C LYS A 229 9.22 -14.76 -0.93
N ALA A 230 8.96 -15.95 -0.38
CA ALA A 230 9.97 -16.72 0.33
C ALA A 230 11.13 -17.14 -0.57
N GLU A 231 10.87 -17.44 -1.85
CA GLU A 231 11.92 -17.75 -2.83
C GLU A 231 12.78 -16.52 -3.16
N VAL A 232 12.16 -15.34 -3.31
CA VAL A 232 12.89 -14.07 -3.53
C VAL A 232 13.78 -13.74 -2.33
N LEU A 233 13.23 -13.84 -1.12
CA LEU A 233 13.96 -13.59 0.13
C LEU A 233 15.10 -14.58 0.39
N ALA A 234 15.05 -15.78 -0.21
CA ALA A 234 16.11 -16.78 -0.10
C ALA A 234 17.29 -16.51 -1.06
N ALA A 235 17.11 -15.64 -2.04
CA ALA A 235 18.15 -15.23 -2.98
C ALA A 235 18.79 -13.89 -2.56
N PRO A 236 19.99 -13.55 -3.07
CA PRO A 236 20.52 -12.20 -2.93
C PRO A 236 19.54 -11.19 -3.55
N ILE A 237 19.06 -10.26 -2.72
CA ILE A 237 18.15 -9.20 -3.15
C ILE A 237 18.83 -8.34 -4.23
N LYS A 238 18.18 -8.24 -5.38
CA LYS A 238 18.63 -7.45 -6.52
C LYS A 238 17.43 -6.63 -7.01
N PRO A 239 17.39 -5.32 -6.73
CA PRO A 239 16.37 -4.48 -7.32
C PRO A 239 16.49 -4.53 -8.85
N ARG A 240 15.35 -4.65 -9.54
CA ARG A 240 15.27 -4.56 -10.98
C ARG A 240 15.46 -3.10 -11.41
N SER A 241 15.87 -2.93 -12.67
CA SER A 241 15.90 -1.61 -13.31
C SER A 241 15.02 -1.67 -14.54
N ARG A 242 14.30 -0.59 -14.82
CA ARG A 242 13.35 -0.50 -15.93
C ARG A 242 14.00 -0.87 -17.25
N THR A 243 13.25 -1.55 -18.11
CA THR A 243 13.73 -1.86 -19.45
C THR A 243 13.77 -0.60 -20.32
N LYS A 244 14.48 -0.66 -21.46
CA LYS A 244 14.47 0.44 -22.43
C LYS A 244 13.04 0.71 -22.92
N ASP A 245 12.26 -0.35 -23.11
CA ASP A 245 10.90 -0.25 -23.67
C ASP A 245 9.93 0.37 -22.67
N GLU A 246 10.01 0.04 -21.39
CA GLU A 246 9.27 0.71 -20.30
C GLU A 246 9.59 2.20 -20.24
N LEU A 247 10.89 2.56 -20.26
CA LEU A 247 11.29 3.97 -20.24
C LEU A 247 10.84 4.72 -21.50
N LEU A 248 10.78 4.04 -22.64
CA LEU A 248 10.26 4.61 -23.88
C LEU A 248 8.74 4.85 -23.81
N HIS A 249 8.00 3.90 -23.24
CA HIS A 249 6.57 4.04 -22.99
C HIS A 249 6.31 5.26 -22.10
N GLN A 250 6.98 5.34 -20.95
CA GLN A 250 6.87 6.45 -20.02
C GLN A 250 7.28 7.80 -20.64
N ALA A 251 8.34 7.82 -21.45
CA ALA A 251 8.76 9.03 -22.15
C ALA A 251 7.68 9.53 -23.13
N ARG A 252 6.95 8.63 -23.80
CA ARG A 252 5.83 9.00 -24.69
C ARG A 252 4.66 9.59 -23.91
N GLU A 253 4.28 8.96 -22.80
CA GLU A 253 3.22 9.45 -21.91
C GLU A 253 3.52 10.85 -21.34
N LEU A 254 4.80 11.12 -21.04
CA LEU A 254 5.27 12.42 -20.57
C LEU A 254 5.50 13.45 -21.70
N GLY A 255 5.26 13.08 -22.96
CA GLY A 255 5.47 13.96 -24.11
C GLY A 255 6.94 14.37 -24.30
N VAL A 256 7.86 13.41 -24.16
CA VAL A 256 9.28 13.57 -24.51
C VAL A 256 9.43 13.47 -26.03
N GLU A 257 9.84 14.55 -26.68
CA GLU A 257 10.11 14.55 -28.12
C GLU A 257 11.39 13.74 -28.44
N GLY A 258 11.35 12.95 -29.50
CA GLY A 258 12.51 12.16 -29.96
C GLY A 258 12.82 10.90 -29.13
N ALA A 259 11.96 10.51 -28.19
CA ALA A 259 12.20 9.37 -27.29
C ALA A 259 12.58 8.07 -28.00
N SER A 260 11.99 7.78 -29.17
CA SER A 260 12.28 6.54 -29.93
C SER A 260 13.74 6.36 -30.35
N GLY A 261 14.52 7.45 -30.43
CA GLY A 261 15.94 7.42 -30.79
C GLY A 261 16.90 7.36 -29.59
N MET A 262 16.41 7.54 -28.37
CA MET A 262 17.23 7.64 -27.17
C MET A 262 17.72 6.26 -26.69
N SER A 263 18.91 6.24 -26.07
CA SER A 263 19.43 5.11 -25.30
C SER A 263 18.66 4.95 -23.98
N LYS A 264 18.84 3.80 -23.28
CA LYS A 264 18.20 3.56 -21.97
C LYS A 264 18.54 4.67 -20.96
N GLY A 265 19.80 5.11 -20.92
CA GLY A 265 20.24 6.18 -20.02
C GLY A 265 19.65 7.55 -20.37
N GLU A 266 19.57 7.89 -21.66
CA GLU A 266 18.96 9.14 -22.12
C GLU A 266 17.44 9.16 -21.85
N LEU A 267 16.76 8.03 -22.05
CA LEU A 267 15.34 7.90 -21.72
C LEU A 267 15.10 8.08 -20.22
N ALA A 268 15.88 7.41 -19.36
CA ALA A 268 15.77 7.56 -17.91
C ALA A 268 15.96 9.01 -17.47
N ALA A 269 16.97 9.70 -18.01
CA ALA A 269 17.21 11.11 -17.71
C ALA A 269 16.07 12.02 -18.19
N ALA A 270 15.56 11.81 -19.41
CA ALA A 270 14.49 12.62 -19.98
C ALA A 270 13.16 12.44 -19.24
N VAL A 271 12.83 11.20 -18.87
CA VAL A 271 11.66 10.88 -18.03
C VAL A 271 11.77 11.58 -16.68
N LYS A 272 12.91 11.42 -15.98
CA LYS A 272 13.14 12.05 -14.67
C LYS A 272 12.98 13.57 -14.74
N GLN A 273 13.58 14.21 -15.75
CA GLN A 273 13.48 15.66 -15.94
C GLN A 273 12.04 16.12 -16.21
N LYS A 274 11.27 15.37 -17.03
CA LYS A 274 9.87 15.70 -17.30
C LYS A 274 8.97 15.55 -16.07
N LYS A 275 9.20 14.52 -15.23
CA LYS A 275 8.48 14.34 -13.97
C LYS A 275 8.74 15.49 -13.01
N GLN A 276 10.00 15.86 -12.82
CA GLN A 276 10.41 16.99 -11.97
C GLN A 276 9.86 18.34 -12.45
N ALA A 277 9.56 18.49 -13.74
CA ALA A 277 8.96 19.71 -14.29
C ALA A 277 7.42 19.76 -14.15
N ARG A 278 6.77 18.66 -13.77
CA ARG A 278 5.30 18.56 -13.63
C ARG A 278 4.83 18.62 -12.17
N GLY A 279 5.68 18.27 -11.21
CA GLY A 279 5.45 18.47 -9.77
C GLY A 279 5.73 19.90 -9.35
#